data_AF-A0A2I1H1C1-F1
#
_entry.id   AF-A0A2I1H1C1-F1
#
_cell.length_a   1.000
_cell.length_b   1.000
_cell.length_c   1.000
_cell.angle_alpha   90.00
_cell.angle_beta   90.00
_cell.angle_gamma   90.00
#
_symmetry.space_group_name_H-M   'P 1'
#
loop_
_entity.id
_entity.type
_entity.pdbx_description
1 polymer ?
#
loop_
_entity_poly.entity_id
_entity_poly.type
_entity_poly.pdbx_seq_one_letter_code
_entity_poly.pdbx_strand_id
1 'polypeptide(L)'
;MSFVRAHYFYRNILPSRQISFLQPPKITLGKSNSHFLRLSQLKTFTKSVSTSSSLQEEINPIFTAHPFITFFSSLMLVDLIYTFCQNKCTKYHIIKTFENGNQPKVEISHSKYLSRSEMIDQLKNIFNPHEDQSFYHIIYGINGIGKSTLVKTASKEVGQGVIYVEIPASVYDLNEAFAKALNMSPNKFTFTNRIARSFLEGSKEPELKQYLEAIKYGAEVYKKKHGKPPVIIYDNVDHLVAKHSKILDLLQNDAKKSADDKKYITVFVSGKNSTFNKMHSNKHIWPHAKKLVMEIGELSKEESMNYLVNKRGIKTMKEGRIDTTEAEKLYELVGGNIMDLSNVADKFLNNASFEDIKQHKLNRVFRKFCNAKLNKNQVYHKAGKNVIEALLYNNKMLDYLTYRKFFNNPDEADEVLEANVFAHHPEKHTVTFESRVIERYVQENAQYI
;
A
#
# COMPACT_ATOMS: atom_id res chain seq x y z
N MET A 1 18.21 -25.31 61.32
CA MET A 1 17.55 -24.35 62.23
C MET A 1 16.98 -23.22 61.38
N SER A 2 15.74 -23.39 60.89
CA SER A 2 14.52 -22.73 61.40
C SER A 2 14.33 -21.38 60.70
N PHE A 3 13.73 -21.33 59.50
CA PHE A 3 12.29 -21.15 59.25
C PHE A 3 11.61 -20.08 60.12
N VAL A 4 11.22 -18.98 59.49
CA VAL A 4 10.18 -18.07 59.98
C VAL A 4 9.04 -18.08 58.96
N ARG A 5 7.85 -18.42 59.45
CA ARG A 5 6.57 -18.45 58.76
C ARG A 5 5.63 -17.65 59.65
N ALA A 6 4.87 -16.70 59.09
CA ALA A 6 3.64 -16.22 59.73
C ALA A 6 2.67 -15.65 58.69
N HIS A 7 1.56 -16.37 58.53
CA HIS A 7 0.30 -15.95 57.94
C HIS A 7 -0.46 -14.98 58.88
N TYR A 8 -1.38 -14.15 58.36
CA TYR A 8 -2.85 -14.23 58.61
C TYR A 8 -3.62 -12.92 58.25
N PHE A 9 -4.68 -13.09 57.43
CA PHE A 9 -6.08 -12.59 57.53
C PHE A 9 -6.53 -11.12 57.31
N TYR A 10 -7.35 -10.98 56.27
CA TYR A 10 -8.76 -10.51 56.21
C TYR A 10 -9.34 -9.64 57.35
N ARG A 11 -9.88 -8.46 56.99
CA ARG A 11 -11.09 -7.89 57.61
C ARG A 11 -11.85 -6.94 56.65
N ASN A 12 -13.12 -7.26 56.45
CA ASN A 12 -14.17 -6.43 55.83
C ASN A 12 -14.54 -5.25 56.72
N ILE A 13 -14.79 -4.08 56.12
CA ILE A 13 -15.74 -3.06 56.65
C ILE A 13 -16.47 -2.40 55.47
N LEU A 14 -17.79 -2.61 55.41
CA LEU A 14 -18.77 -1.79 54.67
C LEU A 14 -19.14 -0.56 55.50
N PRO A 15 -19.66 0.51 54.88
CA PRO A 15 -21.06 0.80 55.16
C PRO A 15 -21.93 1.16 53.94
N SER A 16 -23.20 0.91 54.18
CA SER A 16 -24.46 1.19 53.50
C SER A 16 -24.62 2.54 52.79
N ARG A 17 -25.29 2.53 51.63
CA ARG A 17 -26.58 3.23 51.42
C ARG A 17 -27.26 2.82 50.10
N GLN A 18 -28.57 2.61 50.20
CA GLN A 18 -29.53 2.27 49.16
C GLN A 18 -29.62 3.36 48.08
N ILE A 19 -29.77 2.98 46.81
CA ILE A 19 -30.27 3.85 45.75
C ILE A 19 -31.50 3.18 45.13
N SER A 20 -32.64 3.81 45.37
CA SER A 20 -33.96 3.52 44.80
C SER A 20 -34.16 4.24 43.47
N PHE A 21 -34.98 3.61 42.64
CA PHE A 21 -35.52 4.07 41.36
C PHE A 21 -36.15 5.46 41.41
N LEU A 22 -35.87 6.30 40.39
CA LEU A 22 -36.71 7.46 40.01
C LEU A 22 -36.73 7.64 38.48
N GLN A 23 -37.96 7.78 37.96
CA GLN A 23 -38.33 8.01 36.56
C GLN A 23 -37.93 9.40 36.05
N PRO A 24 -37.79 9.61 34.73
CA PRO A 24 -37.83 10.96 34.15
C PRO A 24 -39.27 11.45 33.86
N PRO A 25 -39.53 12.77 33.91
CA PRO A 25 -40.85 13.38 33.99
C PRO A 25 -41.53 13.59 32.62
N LYS A 26 -42.87 13.65 32.67
CA LYS A 26 -43.75 14.09 31.59
C LYS A 26 -43.69 15.62 31.44
N ILE A 27 -43.45 16.10 30.23
CA ILE A 27 -43.80 17.46 29.82
C ILE A 27 -44.80 17.35 28.66
N THR A 28 -45.93 18.01 28.85
CA THR A 28 -47.05 18.18 27.93
C THR A 28 -46.73 19.23 26.87
N LEU A 29 -46.98 18.91 25.60
CA LEU A 29 -47.08 19.90 24.51
C LEU A 29 -48.36 19.63 23.72
N GLY A 30 -49.08 20.72 23.47
CA GLY A 30 -50.48 20.75 23.07
C GLY A 30 -50.79 20.27 21.66
N LYS A 31 -52.09 20.09 21.46
CA LYS A 31 -52.80 19.66 20.24
C LYS A 31 -52.33 20.35 18.96
N SER A 32 -52.08 19.59 17.88
CA SER A 32 -53.05 19.44 16.77
C SER A 32 -52.59 18.47 15.65
N ASN A 33 -53.49 17.52 15.35
CA ASN A 33 -53.81 16.73 14.15
C ASN A 33 -52.77 16.50 13.04
N SER A 34 -52.48 15.21 12.75
CA SER A 34 -53.24 14.45 11.74
C SER A 34 -52.82 12.97 11.62
N HIS A 35 -53.82 12.10 11.77
CA HIS A 35 -54.01 10.74 11.26
C HIS A 35 -52.82 9.78 11.07
N PHE A 36 -52.62 8.91 12.06
CA PHE A 36 -52.19 7.52 11.83
C PHE A 36 -53.11 6.59 12.63
N LEU A 37 -53.87 5.76 11.90
CA LEU A 37 -54.83 4.82 12.45
C LEU A 37 -54.13 3.70 13.23
N ARG A 38 -54.55 3.56 14.48
CA ARG A 38 -54.24 2.48 15.42
C ARG A 38 -55.49 1.62 15.54
N LEU A 39 -55.40 0.33 15.24
CA LEU A 39 -56.40 -0.66 15.67
C LEU A 39 -55.69 -1.85 16.29
N SER A 40 -55.36 -1.67 17.57
CA SER A 40 -55.21 -2.74 18.54
C SER A 40 -56.51 -2.82 19.33
N GLN A 41 -57.37 -3.79 19.05
CA GLN A 41 -58.40 -4.21 19.99
C GLN A 41 -58.61 -5.70 19.85
N LEU A 42 -58.15 -6.45 20.84
CA LEU A 42 -58.79 -7.70 21.26
C LEU A 42 -58.20 -8.11 22.60
N LYS A 43 -58.91 -7.77 23.67
CA LYS A 43 -58.99 -8.62 24.85
C LYS A 43 -60.44 -8.70 25.31
N THR A 44 -60.91 -9.96 25.30
CA THR A 44 -61.83 -10.62 26.25
C THR A 44 -63.25 -10.10 26.43
N PHE A 45 -64.24 -10.96 26.14
CA PHE A 45 -65.26 -11.36 27.12
C PHE A 45 -65.87 -12.73 26.76
N THR A 46 -66.14 -13.53 27.78
CA THR A 46 -66.58 -14.94 27.80
C THR A 46 -68.10 -15.12 27.67
N LYS A 47 -68.48 -16.27 27.06
CA LYS A 47 -69.73 -17.07 27.23
C LYS A 47 -71.09 -16.41 26.96
N SER A 48 -71.85 -16.92 25.99
CA SER A 48 -72.82 -18.03 26.18
C SER A 48 -73.80 -18.22 24.99
N VAL A 49 -74.01 -19.50 24.64
CA VAL A 49 -75.29 -20.14 24.26
C VAL A 49 -75.86 -20.04 22.82
N SER A 50 -75.93 -21.25 22.23
CA SER A 50 -76.91 -21.88 21.32
C SER A 50 -77.06 -21.46 19.84
N THR A 51 -76.59 -22.41 19.00
CA THR A 51 -77.26 -23.04 17.83
C THR A 51 -77.86 -22.15 16.74
N SER A 52 -77.31 -22.22 15.53
CA SER A 52 -77.87 -23.03 14.44
C SER A 52 -77.09 -22.85 13.12
N SER A 53 -76.90 -23.99 12.44
CA SER A 53 -76.69 -24.19 11.00
C SER A 53 -75.61 -23.40 10.24
N SER A 54 -74.75 -24.21 9.62
CA SER A 54 -74.27 -24.12 8.23
C SER A 54 -72.78 -23.80 8.02
N LEU A 55 -72.15 -24.73 7.28
CA LEU A 55 -70.87 -24.70 6.59
C LEU A 55 -69.60 -24.79 7.44
N GLN A 56 -69.15 -26.05 7.62
CA GLN A 56 -67.73 -26.38 7.74
C GLN A 56 -67.02 -25.97 6.42
N GLU A 57 -66.21 -24.94 6.46
CA GLU A 57 -65.04 -24.84 5.58
C GLU A 57 -63.79 -24.93 6.47
N GLU A 58 -63.20 -26.13 6.52
CA GLU A 58 -61.83 -26.32 6.97
C GLU A 58 -60.91 -25.57 6.01
N ILE A 59 -60.43 -24.38 6.41
CA ILE A 59 -59.32 -23.73 5.71
C ILE A 59 -58.06 -24.54 6.03
N ASN A 60 -57.72 -25.46 5.12
CA ASN A 60 -56.49 -26.23 5.15
C ASN A 60 -55.27 -25.29 5.33
N PRO A 61 -54.41 -25.49 6.35
CA PRO A 61 -53.17 -24.70 6.53
C PRO A 61 -52.15 -24.91 5.39
N ILE A 62 -52.43 -25.85 4.48
CA ILE A 62 -51.66 -26.13 3.27
C ILE A 62 -51.87 -25.03 2.21
N PHE A 63 -53.03 -24.35 2.19
CA PHE A 63 -53.37 -23.39 1.15
C PHE A 63 -52.82 -21.97 1.40
N THR A 64 -52.45 -21.65 2.64
CA THR A 64 -51.91 -20.33 3.01
C THR A 64 -50.38 -20.27 2.99
N ALA A 65 -49.68 -21.41 3.05
CA ALA A 65 -48.20 -21.47 3.00
C ALA A 65 -47.64 -21.54 1.56
N HIS A 66 -48.42 -22.06 0.60
CA HIS A 66 -47.99 -22.22 -0.80
C HIS A 66 -47.58 -20.91 -1.53
N PRO A 67 -48.33 -19.79 -1.42
CA PRO A 67 -47.92 -18.53 -2.05
C PRO A 67 -46.65 -17.95 -1.42
N PHE A 68 -46.42 -18.17 -0.12
CA PHE A 68 -45.18 -17.75 0.53
C PHE A 68 -43.98 -18.60 0.09
N ILE A 69 -44.12 -19.93 0.04
CA ILE A 69 -43.04 -20.83 -0.41
C ILE A 69 -42.68 -20.58 -1.88
N THR A 70 -43.67 -20.35 -2.75
CA THR A 70 -43.44 -20.00 -4.17
C THR A 70 -42.81 -18.62 -4.33
N PHE A 71 -43.20 -17.63 -3.52
CA PHE A 71 -42.55 -16.32 -3.49
C PHE A 71 -41.07 -16.40 -3.06
N PHE A 72 -40.77 -17.09 -1.95
CA PHE A 72 -39.39 -17.26 -1.48
C PHE A 72 -38.52 -18.09 -2.43
N SER A 73 -39.06 -19.15 -3.03
CA SER A 73 -38.32 -19.94 -4.03
C SER A 73 -38.06 -19.15 -5.32
N SER A 74 -38.98 -18.29 -5.74
CA SER A 74 -38.77 -17.39 -6.88
C SER A 74 -37.67 -16.35 -6.62
N LEU A 75 -37.62 -15.77 -5.42
CA LEU A 75 -36.55 -14.85 -5.00
C LEU A 75 -35.18 -15.55 -5.01
N MET A 76 -35.10 -16.77 -4.48
CA MET A 76 -33.86 -17.56 -4.50
C MET A 76 -33.40 -17.88 -5.92
N LEU A 77 -34.32 -18.12 -6.85
CA LEU A 77 -34.00 -18.37 -8.26
C LEU A 77 -33.49 -17.11 -8.98
N VAL A 78 -34.13 -15.96 -8.71
CA VAL A 78 -33.68 -14.65 -9.22
C VAL A 78 -32.28 -14.33 -8.70
N ASP A 79 -32.02 -14.57 -7.42
CA ASP A 79 -30.70 -14.37 -6.81
C ASP A 79 -29.63 -15.32 -7.41
N LEU A 80 -29.99 -16.57 -7.68
CA LEU A 80 -29.08 -17.53 -8.34
C LEU A 80 -28.73 -17.09 -9.75
N ILE A 81 -29.72 -16.67 -10.55
CA ILE A 81 -29.53 -16.14 -11.90
C ILE A 81 -28.69 -14.87 -11.87
N TYR A 82 -29.00 -13.95 -10.95
CA TYR A 82 -28.25 -12.72 -10.76
C TYR A 82 -26.78 -13.00 -10.40
N THR A 83 -26.54 -13.92 -9.47
CA THR A 83 -25.19 -14.36 -9.07
C THR A 83 -24.44 -14.99 -10.24
N PHE A 84 -25.11 -15.83 -11.03
CA PHE A 84 -24.53 -16.46 -12.21
C PHE A 84 -24.15 -15.43 -13.28
N CYS A 85 -25.04 -14.49 -13.58
CA CYS A 85 -24.80 -13.38 -14.51
C CYS A 85 -23.63 -12.51 -14.04
N GLN A 86 -23.62 -12.11 -12.77
CA GLN A 86 -22.50 -11.36 -12.19
C GLN A 86 -21.16 -12.10 -12.30
N ASN A 87 -21.16 -13.41 -12.04
CA ASN A 87 -19.95 -14.22 -12.12
C ASN A 87 -19.42 -14.28 -13.55
N LYS A 88 -20.29 -14.49 -14.54
CA LYS A 88 -19.92 -14.44 -15.97
C LYS A 88 -19.37 -13.07 -16.37
N CYS A 89 -20.06 -11.99 -16.05
CA CYS A 89 -19.61 -10.62 -16.34
C CYS A 89 -18.23 -10.36 -15.73
N THR A 90 -18.01 -10.81 -14.49
CA THR A 90 -16.71 -10.60 -13.84
C THR A 90 -15.60 -11.41 -14.48
N LYS A 91 -15.84 -12.69 -14.80
CA LYS A 91 -14.83 -13.50 -15.52
C LYS A 91 -14.46 -12.84 -16.85
N TYR A 92 -15.45 -12.30 -17.57
CA TYR A 92 -15.22 -11.54 -18.78
C TYR A 92 -14.37 -10.28 -18.53
N HIS A 93 -14.69 -9.49 -17.50
CA HIS A 93 -13.90 -8.31 -17.15
C HIS A 93 -12.46 -8.66 -16.78
N ILE A 94 -12.25 -9.68 -15.95
CA ILE A 94 -10.91 -10.16 -15.58
C ILE A 94 -10.12 -10.53 -16.84
N ILE A 95 -10.67 -11.40 -17.70
CA ILE A 95 -9.99 -11.81 -18.93
C ILE A 95 -9.67 -10.58 -19.79
N LYS A 96 -10.64 -9.68 -20.00
CA LYS A 96 -10.44 -8.45 -20.77
C LYS A 96 -9.35 -7.55 -20.16
N THR A 97 -9.24 -7.48 -18.83
CA THR A 97 -8.18 -6.74 -18.15
C THR A 97 -6.81 -7.36 -18.42
N PHE A 98 -6.67 -8.69 -18.38
CA PHE A 98 -5.41 -9.36 -18.74
C PHE A 98 -5.04 -9.19 -20.21
N GLU A 99 -6.01 -9.27 -21.12
CA GLU A 99 -5.78 -9.11 -22.56
C GLU A 99 -5.25 -7.72 -22.95
N ASN A 100 -5.73 -6.67 -22.28
CA ASN A 100 -5.39 -5.29 -22.61
C ASN A 100 -4.35 -4.66 -21.67
N GLY A 101 -4.11 -5.28 -20.52
CA GLY A 101 -3.58 -4.62 -19.34
C GLY A 101 -4.56 -3.61 -18.74
N ASN A 102 -4.27 -3.13 -17.54
CA ASN A 102 -5.07 -2.10 -16.88
C ASN A 102 -4.59 -0.66 -17.09
N GLN A 103 -3.50 -0.48 -17.86
CA GLN A 103 -2.97 0.80 -18.37
C GLN A 103 -2.99 1.92 -17.32
N PRO A 104 -2.12 1.85 -16.29
CA PRO A 104 -2.13 2.83 -15.21
C PRO A 104 -1.92 4.26 -15.72
N LYS A 105 -2.64 5.22 -15.11
CA LYS A 105 -2.53 6.64 -15.46
C LYS A 105 -1.19 7.21 -14.99
N VAL A 106 -0.49 7.89 -15.88
CA VAL A 106 0.72 8.67 -15.56
C VAL A 106 0.32 10.14 -15.47
N GLU A 107 0.23 10.65 -14.24
CA GLU A 107 -0.23 12.02 -13.95
C GLU A 107 0.94 13.03 -14.02
N ILE A 108 1.64 13.07 -15.16
CA ILE A 108 2.74 14.02 -15.39
C ILE A 108 2.50 14.72 -16.71
N SER A 109 2.61 16.06 -16.71
CA SER A 109 2.52 16.83 -17.95
C SER A 109 3.65 16.43 -18.88
N HIS A 110 3.35 16.27 -20.17
CA HIS A 110 4.35 15.92 -21.19
C HIS A 110 5.55 16.89 -21.18
N SER A 111 5.31 18.17 -20.86
CA SER A 111 6.35 19.18 -20.72
C SER A 111 7.34 18.94 -19.56
N LYS A 112 6.91 18.27 -18.49
CA LYS A 112 7.72 17.98 -17.30
C LYS A 112 8.27 16.56 -17.28
N TYR A 113 7.81 15.69 -18.18
CA TYR A 113 8.28 14.31 -18.27
C TYR A 113 9.69 14.25 -18.88
N LEU A 114 10.60 13.59 -18.17
CA LEU A 114 11.93 13.24 -18.64
C LEU A 114 11.95 11.73 -18.95
N SER A 115 12.20 11.38 -20.20
CA SER A 115 12.31 9.98 -20.62
C SER A 115 13.64 9.40 -20.18
N ARG A 116 13.61 8.16 -19.67
CA ARG A 116 14.80 7.35 -19.34
C ARG A 116 14.70 6.04 -20.11
N SER A 117 14.92 6.09 -21.42
CA SER A 117 14.63 4.99 -22.36
C SER A 117 15.29 3.68 -21.96
N GLU A 118 16.57 3.70 -21.57
CA GLU A 118 17.30 2.50 -21.16
C GLU A 118 16.62 1.79 -19.98
N MET A 119 16.20 2.55 -18.97
CA MET A 119 15.48 2.01 -17.81
C MET A 119 14.09 1.50 -18.19
N ILE A 120 13.39 2.20 -19.10
CA ILE A 120 12.09 1.77 -19.62
C ILE A 120 12.24 0.45 -20.39
N ASP A 121 13.28 0.29 -21.21
CA ASP A 121 13.55 -0.93 -21.97
C ASP A 121 13.90 -2.11 -21.06
N GLN A 122 14.70 -1.87 -20.00
CA GLN A 122 14.94 -2.88 -18.96
C GLN A 122 13.64 -3.31 -18.26
N LEU A 123 12.77 -2.36 -17.90
CA LEU A 123 11.46 -2.66 -17.30
C LEU A 123 10.56 -3.43 -18.27
N LYS A 124 10.55 -3.07 -19.56
CA LYS A 124 9.78 -3.78 -20.59
C LYS A 124 10.22 -5.24 -20.74
N ASN A 125 11.53 -5.51 -20.61
CA ASN A 125 12.04 -6.88 -20.59
C ASN A 125 11.52 -7.66 -19.37
N ILE A 126 11.47 -7.03 -18.19
CA ILE A 126 10.88 -7.64 -16.98
C ILE A 126 9.36 -7.89 -17.16
N PHE A 127 8.65 -6.97 -17.81
CA PHE A 127 7.21 -7.03 -18.01
C PHE A 127 6.78 -7.94 -19.16
N ASN A 128 7.74 -8.51 -19.89
CA ASN A 128 7.51 -9.43 -21.00
C ASN A 128 8.25 -10.76 -20.77
N PRO A 129 7.78 -11.58 -19.81
CA PRO A 129 8.48 -12.79 -19.40
C PRO A 129 8.45 -13.88 -20.49
N HIS A 130 9.45 -14.76 -20.45
CA HIS A 130 9.45 -15.98 -21.24
C HIS A 130 8.49 -17.04 -20.66
N GLU A 131 8.11 -18.03 -21.46
CA GLU A 131 7.12 -19.06 -21.12
C GLU A 131 7.41 -19.81 -19.80
N ASP A 132 8.70 -20.09 -19.55
CA ASP A 132 9.18 -20.92 -18.46
C ASP A 132 9.72 -20.14 -17.26
N GLN A 133 9.54 -18.82 -17.23
CA GLN A 133 10.03 -17.99 -16.14
C GLN A 133 9.41 -18.42 -14.80
N SER A 134 10.26 -18.64 -13.79
CA SER A 134 9.86 -19.22 -12.49
C SER A 134 10.38 -18.43 -11.28
N PHE A 135 10.52 -17.13 -11.44
CA PHE A 135 10.97 -16.20 -10.39
C PHE A 135 10.18 -14.90 -10.43
N TYR A 136 10.14 -14.20 -9.31
CA TYR A 136 9.56 -12.86 -9.20
C TYR A 136 10.66 -11.80 -9.14
N HIS A 137 10.32 -10.55 -9.46
CA HIS A 137 11.26 -9.44 -9.52
C HIS A 137 11.04 -8.44 -8.40
N ILE A 138 12.10 -7.70 -8.07
CA ILE A 138 12.02 -6.56 -7.15
C ILE A 138 12.64 -5.36 -7.86
N ILE A 139 11.86 -4.29 -8.00
CA ILE A 139 12.35 -3.00 -8.44
C ILE A 139 12.57 -2.16 -7.19
N TYR A 140 13.82 -1.81 -6.94
CA TYR A 140 14.23 -1.03 -5.79
C TYR A 140 14.74 0.35 -6.21
N GLY A 141 14.70 1.30 -5.28
CA GLY A 141 15.42 2.56 -5.41
C GLY A 141 14.90 3.58 -4.41
N ILE A 142 15.69 4.60 -4.11
CA ILE A 142 15.34 5.60 -3.09
C ILE A 142 14.05 6.37 -3.45
N ASN A 143 13.45 7.03 -2.46
CA ASN A 143 12.22 7.78 -2.70
C ASN A 143 12.46 9.00 -3.61
N GLY A 144 11.49 9.33 -4.46
CA GLY A 144 11.55 10.54 -5.29
C GLY A 144 12.33 10.44 -6.60
N ILE A 145 12.88 9.28 -6.97
CA ILE A 145 13.61 9.08 -8.24
C ILE A 145 12.72 8.79 -9.46
N GLY A 146 11.40 8.70 -9.27
CA GLY A 146 10.45 8.44 -10.36
C GLY A 146 10.19 6.96 -10.67
N LYS A 147 10.43 6.03 -9.72
CA LYS A 147 10.17 4.59 -9.91
C LYS A 147 8.75 4.30 -10.43
N SER A 148 7.73 4.76 -9.71
CA SER A 148 6.33 4.56 -10.08
C SER A 148 6.01 5.17 -11.44
N THR A 149 6.61 6.30 -11.79
CA THR A 149 6.49 6.90 -13.12
C THR A 149 7.05 6.00 -14.22
N LEU A 150 8.26 5.48 -14.03
CA LEU A 150 8.91 4.59 -15.00
C LEU A 150 8.14 3.28 -15.14
N VAL A 151 7.76 2.67 -14.02
CA VAL A 151 6.98 1.43 -13.98
C VAL A 151 5.62 1.60 -14.66
N LYS A 152 4.87 2.67 -14.35
CA LYS A 152 3.59 2.96 -15.01
C LYS A 152 3.76 3.20 -16.51
N THR A 153 4.82 3.91 -16.92
CA THR A 153 5.12 4.16 -18.34
C THR A 153 5.40 2.87 -19.08
N ALA A 154 6.35 2.06 -18.58
CA ALA A 154 6.69 0.77 -19.18
C ALA A 154 5.51 -0.19 -19.17
N SER A 155 4.70 -0.22 -18.10
CA SER A 155 3.47 -1.04 -18.04
C SER A 155 2.46 -0.64 -19.12
N LYS A 156 2.34 0.66 -19.40
CA LYS A 156 1.45 1.18 -20.45
C LYS A 156 1.98 0.88 -21.85
N GLU A 157 3.30 0.97 -22.05
CA GLU A 157 3.94 0.65 -23.34
C GLU A 157 3.85 -0.84 -23.68
N VAL A 158 4.03 -1.74 -22.71
CA VAL A 158 3.80 -3.18 -22.90
C VAL A 158 2.31 -3.44 -23.06
N GLY A 159 1.49 -2.89 -22.16
CA GLY A 159 0.03 -3.01 -22.15
C GLY A 159 -0.43 -4.43 -21.86
N GLN A 160 -0.49 -5.26 -22.90
CA GLN A 160 -1.01 -6.61 -22.86
C GLN A 160 -0.30 -7.47 -21.80
N GLY A 161 -1.09 -8.16 -20.97
CA GLY A 161 -0.57 -9.07 -19.94
C GLY A 161 0.02 -8.38 -18.72
N VAL A 162 -0.04 -7.05 -18.59
CA VAL A 162 0.48 -6.32 -17.42
C VAL A 162 -0.65 -5.76 -16.58
N ILE A 163 -0.73 -6.23 -15.33
CA ILE A 163 -1.68 -5.73 -14.32
C ILE A 163 -0.90 -4.96 -13.27
N TYR A 164 -1.15 -3.65 -13.19
CA TYR A 164 -0.53 -2.78 -12.21
C TYR A 164 -1.47 -2.51 -11.02
N VAL A 165 -1.00 -2.80 -9.81
CA VAL A 165 -1.74 -2.57 -8.56
C VAL A 165 -0.96 -1.58 -7.70
N GLU A 166 -1.55 -0.42 -7.46
CA GLU A 166 -1.01 0.60 -6.55
C GLU A 166 -1.43 0.27 -5.12
N ILE A 167 -0.47 -0.13 -4.27
CA ILE A 167 -0.78 -0.43 -2.87
C ILE A 167 -1.06 0.88 -2.14
N PRO A 168 -2.24 1.02 -1.50
CA PRO A 168 -2.59 2.23 -0.79
C PRO A 168 -1.85 2.34 0.55
N ALA A 169 -1.71 3.57 1.06
CA ALA A 169 -1.17 3.81 2.39
C ALA A 169 -2.07 3.28 3.52
N SER A 170 -3.38 3.19 3.27
CA SER A 170 -4.38 2.65 4.19
C SER A 170 -4.80 1.25 3.74
N VAL A 171 -4.71 0.27 4.64
CA VAL A 171 -5.14 -1.12 4.34
C VAL A 171 -6.63 -1.24 4.03
N TYR A 172 -7.44 -0.30 4.52
CA TYR A 172 -8.88 -0.30 4.27
C TYR A 172 -9.22 -0.10 2.78
N ASP A 173 -8.32 0.56 2.05
CA ASP A 173 -8.49 0.86 0.64
C ASP A 173 -7.87 -0.23 -0.25
N LEU A 174 -7.25 -1.27 0.35
CA LEU A 174 -6.55 -2.32 -0.38
C LEU A 174 -7.50 -3.08 -1.30
N ASN A 175 -8.70 -3.41 -0.81
CA ASN A 175 -9.73 -4.07 -1.61
C ASN A 175 -10.15 -3.23 -2.81
N GLU A 176 -10.28 -1.92 -2.64
CA GLU A 176 -10.60 -1.00 -3.73
C GLU A 176 -9.47 -0.94 -4.76
N ALA A 177 -8.21 -0.92 -4.31
CA ALA A 177 -7.05 -0.95 -5.20
C ALA A 177 -7.02 -2.22 -6.08
N PHE A 178 -7.25 -3.41 -5.48
CA PHE A 178 -7.34 -4.67 -6.23
C PHE A 178 -8.56 -4.71 -7.15
N ALA A 179 -9.73 -4.29 -6.67
CA ALA A 179 -10.95 -4.24 -7.47
C ALA A 179 -10.77 -3.33 -8.69
N LYS A 180 -10.23 -2.13 -8.49
CA LYS A 180 -9.92 -1.17 -9.55
C LYS A 180 -8.92 -1.75 -10.54
N ALA A 181 -7.84 -2.37 -10.07
CA ALA A 181 -6.82 -2.95 -10.93
C ALA A 181 -7.35 -4.08 -11.82
N LEU A 182 -8.33 -4.86 -11.33
CA LEU A 182 -8.95 -5.96 -12.05
C LEU A 182 -10.23 -5.57 -12.81
N ASN A 183 -10.65 -4.31 -12.71
CA ASN A 183 -11.92 -3.81 -13.23
C ASN A 183 -13.13 -4.61 -12.70
N MET A 184 -13.14 -4.83 -11.38
CA MET A 184 -14.15 -5.55 -10.62
C MET A 184 -14.91 -4.59 -9.68
N SER A 185 -16.12 -4.97 -9.29
CA SER A 185 -16.84 -4.25 -8.24
C SER A 185 -16.22 -4.56 -6.86
N PRO A 186 -15.89 -3.54 -6.04
CA PRO A 186 -15.30 -3.74 -4.71
C PRO A 186 -16.26 -4.45 -3.74
N ASN A 187 -17.58 -4.29 -3.95
CA ASN A 187 -18.63 -4.91 -3.13
C ASN A 187 -19.09 -6.28 -3.68
N LYS A 188 -18.39 -6.84 -4.67
CA LYS A 188 -18.84 -8.07 -5.34
C LYS A 188 -19.07 -9.24 -4.37
N PHE A 189 -18.37 -9.24 -3.25
CA PHE A 189 -18.39 -10.35 -2.29
C PHE A 189 -19.41 -10.17 -1.17
N THR A 190 -20.19 -9.08 -1.12
CA THR A 190 -20.89 -8.71 0.11
C THR A 190 -22.25 -9.38 0.35
N PHE A 191 -22.97 -9.93 -0.63
CA PHE A 191 -24.33 -10.43 -0.34
C PHE A 191 -24.35 -11.92 0.04
N THR A 192 -23.88 -12.80 -0.83
CA THR A 192 -23.82 -14.25 -0.55
C THR A 192 -22.74 -14.61 0.49
N ASN A 193 -21.59 -13.92 0.54
CA ASN A 193 -20.64 -14.13 1.63
C ASN A 193 -21.09 -13.49 2.96
N ARG A 194 -21.99 -12.49 3.00
CA ARG A 194 -22.58 -12.04 4.29
C ARG A 194 -23.47 -13.12 4.88
N ILE A 195 -24.28 -13.77 4.04
CA ILE A 195 -25.19 -14.84 4.49
C ILE A 195 -24.39 -16.11 4.83
N ALA A 196 -23.42 -16.50 4.00
CA ALA A 196 -22.55 -17.65 4.30
C ALA A 196 -21.64 -17.42 5.53
N ARG A 197 -21.04 -16.22 5.70
CA ARG A 197 -20.24 -15.87 6.91
C ARG A 197 -21.09 -15.75 8.17
N SER A 198 -22.39 -15.43 8.07
CA SER A 198 -23.26 -15.41 9.25
C SER A 198 -23.60 -16.81 9.79
N PHE A 199 -23.48 -17.84 8.94
CA PHE A 199 -23.76 -19.24 9.32
C PHE A 199 -22.50 -20.08 9.57
N LEU A 200 -21.36 -19.72 8.97
CA LEU A 200 -20.10 -20.45 9.09
C LEU A 200 -18.99 -19.49 9.50
N GLU A 201 -18.69 -19.50 10.80
CA GLU A 201 -17.41 -19.13 11.42
C GLU A 201 -16.93 -17.67 11.31
N GLY A 202 -16.77 -17.06 12.50
CA GLY A 202 -16.09 -15.78 12.67
C GLY A 202 -14.61 -15.86 12.27
N SER A 203 -14.25 -15.33 11.10
CA SER A 203 -12.86 -15.04 10.74
C SER A 203 -12.75 -13.78 9.88
N LYS A 204 -11.80 -12.90 10.24
CA LYS A 204 -11.68 -11.51 9.75
C LYS A 204 -10.72 -11.31 8.55
N GLU A 205 -10.21 -12.36 7.89
CA GLU A 205 -9.35 -12.17 6.67
C GLU A 205 -9.72 -13.06 5.45
N PRO A 206 -10.81 -12.76 4.71
CA PRO A 206 -11.25 -13.61 3.59
C PRO A 206 -11.36 -12.91 2.22
N GLU A 207 -10.95 -11.65 2.04
CA GLU A 207 -11.17 -10.88 0.79
C GLU A 207 -9.96 -10.84 -0.17
N LEU A 208 -8.73 -10.69 0.32
CA LEU A 208 -7.54 -10.66 -0.54
C LEU A 208 -7.31 -11.98 -1.29
N LYS A 209 -7.58 -13.13 -0.66
CA LYS A 209 -7.47 -14.45 -1.30
C LYS A 209 -8.35 -14.57 -2.54
N GLN A 210 -9.54 -13.97 -2.53
CA GLN A 210 -10.48 -14.02 -3.65
C GLN A 210 -9.95 -13.20 -4.85
N TYR A 211 -9.27 -12.08 -4.61
CA TYR A 211 -8.58 -11.35 -5.66
C TYR A 211 -7.39 -12.13 -6.23
N LEU A 212 -6.61 -12.82 -5.38
CA LEU A 212 -5.50 -13.67 -5.84
C LEU A 212 -6.01 -14.87 -6.67
N GLU A 213 -7.15 -15.46 -6.31
CA GLU A 213 -7.81 -16.50 -7.12
C GLU A 213 -8.30 -15.96 -8.47
N ALA A 214 -8.88 -14.76 -8.49
CA ALA A 214 -9.28 -14.08 -9.72
C ALA A 214 -8.07 -13.80 -10.63
N ILE A 215 -6.95 -13.35 -10.06
CA ILE A 215 -5.68 -13.14 -10.76
C ILE A 215 -5.19 -14.45 -11.38
N LYS A 216 -5.16 -15.55 -10.61
CA LYS A 216 -4.73 -16.87 -11.11
C LYS A 216 -5.60 -17.35 -12.26
N TYR A 217 -6.92 -17.22 -12.13
CA TYR A 217 -7.85 -17.55 -13.21
C TYR A 217 -7.58 -16.75 -14.48
N GLY A 218 -7.45 -15.42 -14.36
CA GLY A 218 -7.13 -14.56 -15.51
C GLY A 218 -5.79 -14.92 -16.15
N ALA A 219 -4.80 -15.22 -15.32
CA ALA A 219 -3.47 -15.59 -15.77
C ALA A 219 -3.41 -16.92 -16.52
N GLU A 220 -4.13 -17.94 -16.05
CA GLU A 220 -4.22 -19.24 -16.72
C GLU A 220 -4.85 -19.10 -18.12
N VAL A 221 -5.94 -18.33 -18.23
CA VAL A 221 -6.59 -18.06 -19.51
C VAL A 221 -5.66 -17.30 -20.45
N TYR A 222 -5.00 -16.25 -19.95
CA TYR A 222 -4.04 -15.47 -20.72
C TYR A 222 -2.88 -16.33 -21.22
N LYS A 223 -2.24 -17.12 -20.33
CA LYS A 223 -1.11 -17.98 -20.68
C LYS A 223 -1.49 -19.01 -21.73
N LYS A 224 -2.65 -19.66 -21.59
CA LYS A 224 -3.14 -20.63 -22.58
C LYS A 224 -3.29 -20.02 -23.98
N LYS A 225 -3.65 -18.74 -24.06
CA LYS A 225 -3.85 -18.04 -25.33
C LYS A 225 -2.54 -17.50 -25.93
N HIS A 226 -1.65 -16.96 -25.09
CA HIS A 226 -0.47 -16.21 -25.52
C HIS A 226 0.85 -16.97 -25.39
N GLY A 227 0.84 -18.18 -24.82
CA GLY A 227 2.02 -19.03 -24.63
C GLY A 227 3.01 -18.53 -23.58
N LYS A 228 2.68 -17.46 -22.84
CA LYS A 228 3.55 -16.88 -21.80
C LYS A 228 2.76 -16.34 -20.62
N PRO A 229 3.32 -16.37 -19.39
CA PRO A 229 2.64 -15.85 -18.22
C PRO A 229 2.46 -14.31 -18.30
N PRO A 230 1.38 -13.75 -17.73
CA PRO A 230 1.27 -12.31 -17.52
C PRO A 230 2.09 -11.86 -16.30
N VAL A 231 2.17 -10.54 -16.12
CA VAL A 231 2.89 -9.88 -15.03
C VAL A 231 1.94 -9.10 -14.13
N ILE A 232 2.08 -9.29 -12.82
CA ILE A 232 1.36 -8.55 -11.78
C ILE A 232 2.35 -7.67 -11.02
N ILE A 233 2.14 -6.36 -11.03
CA ILE A 233 3.01 -5.39 -10.40
C ILE A 233 2.33 -4.87 -9.13
N TYR A 234 3.02 -4.98 -7.99
CA TYR A 234 2.61 -4.37 -6.73
C TYR A 234 3.52 -3.18 -6.44
N ASP A 235 3.03 -1.97 -6.67
CA ASP A 235 3.77 -0.73 -6.41
C ASP A 235 3.50 -0.18 -5.00
N ASN A 236 4.49 0.49 -4.41
CA ASN A 236 4.45 1.03 -3.05
C ASN A 236 4.20 -0.02 -1.95
N VAL A 237 4.80 -1.21 -2.06
CA VAL A 237 4.67 -2.25 -1.01
C VAL A 237 5.23 -1.85 0.35
N ASP A 238 5.98 -0.75 0.41
CA ASP A 238 6.48 -0.12 1.63
C ASP A 238 5.37 0.22 2.63
N HIS A 239 4.14 0.47 2.15
CA HIS A 239 2.99 0.73 3.02
C HIS A 239 2.57 -0.48 3.85
N LEU A 240 2.91 -1.71 3.44
CA LEU A 240 2.50 -2.94 4.13
C LEU A 240 3.36 -3.25 5.35
N VAL A 241 4.65 -2.86 5.35
CA VAL A 241 5.60 -3.28 6.39
C VAL A 241 5.27 -2.68 7.75
N ALA A 242 4.91 -1.40 7.79
CA ALA A 242 4.75 -0.65 9.04
C ALA A 242 3.60 -1.15 9.92
N LYS A 243 2.54 -1.75 9.33
CA LYS A 243 1.31 -2.11 10.05
C LYS A 243 0.67 -3.44 9.64
N HIS A 244 1.00 -3.97 8.46
CA HIS A 244 0.30 -5.10 7.84
C HIS A 244 1.26 -6.10 7.17
N SER A 245 2.38 -6.39 7.84
CA SER A 245 3.46 -7.21 7.29
C SER A 245 3.03 -8.62 6.87
N LYS A 246 1.96 -9.16 7.47
CA LYS A 246 1.32 -10.43 7.07
C LYS A 246 0.76 -10.40 5.64
N ILE A 247 0.28 -9.24 5.18
CA ILE A 247 -0.21 -9.08 3.80
C ILE A 247 0.96 -9.18 2.82
N LEU A 248 2.08 -8.52 3.13
CA LEU A 248 3.30 -8.64 2.33
C LEU A 248 3.82 -10.09 2.30
N ASP A 249 3.76 -10.80 3.42
CA ASP A 249 4.10 -12.23 3.48
C ASP A 249 3.15 -13.07 2.61
N LEU A 250 1.85 -12.78 2.61
CA LEU A 250 0.87 -13.46 1.74
C LEU A 250 1.16 -13.21 0.26
N LEU A 251 1.42 -11.96 -0.14
CA LEU A 251 1.73 -11.61 -1.53
C LEU A 251 3.04 -12.26 -1.99
N GLN A 252 4.07 -12.32 -1.15
CA GLN A 252 5.33 -13.00 -1.48
C GLN A 252 5.15 -14.52 -1.61
N ASN A 253 4.37 -15.14 -0.71
CA ASN A 253 4.04 -16.56 -0.81
C ASN A 253 3.28 -16.86 -2.11
N ASP A 254 2.33 -16.00 -2.48
CA ASP A 254 1.57 -16.16 -3.73
C ASP A 254 2.44 -15.95 -4.96
N ALA A 255 3.34 -14.96 -4.92
CA ALA A 255 4.32 -14.68 -5.97
C ALA A 255 5.23 -15.89 -6.22
N LYS A 256 5.79 -16.47 -5.16
CA LYS A 256 6.62 -17.69 -5.24
C LYS A 256 5.84 -18.82 -5.88
N LYS A 257 4.68 -19.16 -5.31
CA LYS A 257 3.88 -20.29 -5.78
C LYS A 257 3.46 -20.11 -7.24
N SER A 258 3.04 -18.90 -7.61
CA SER A 258 2.58 -18.62 -8.97
C SER A 258 3.72 -18.63 -9.98
N ALA A 259 4.93 -18.24 -9.58
CA ALA A 259 6.13 -18.38 -10.41
C ALA A 259 6.56 -19.84 -10.55
N ASP A 260 6.56 -20.63 -9.46
CA ASP A 260 6.85 -22.08 -9.49
C ASP A 260 5.86 -22.84 -10.41
N ASP A 261 4.57 -22.51 -10.29
CA ASP A 261 3.50 -23.05 -11.13
C ASP A 261 3.49 -22.43 -12.55
N LYS A 262 4.40 -21.47 -12.83
CA LYS A 262 4.50 -20.69 -14.07
C LYS A 262 3.18 -20.04 -14.51
N LYS A 263 2.32 -19.65 -13.56
CA LYS A 263 1.00 -19.05 -13.82
C LYS A 263 1.12 -17.59 -14.21
N TYR A 264 1.80 -16.81 -13.37
CA TYR A 264 2.08 -15.40 -13.58
C TYR A 264 3.36 -15.01 -12.85
N ILE A 265 3.96 -13.90 -13.26
CA ILE A 265 5.16 -13.33 -12.65
C ILE A 265 4.79 -12.12 -11.80
N THR A 266 5.33 -12.03 -10.60
CA THR A 266 5.14 -10.86 -9.74
C THR A 266 6.32 -9.90 -9.85
N VAL A 267 6.04 -8.60 -9.77
CA VAL A 267 7.04 -7.54 -9.60
C VAL A 267 6.67 -6.71 -8.38
N PHE A 268 7.57 -6.62 -7.41
CA PHE A 268 7.41 -5.76 -6.24
C PHE A 268 8.20 -4.46 -6.44
N VAL A 269 7.57 -3.30 -6.23
CA VAL A 269 8.26 -2.00 -6.28
C VAL A 269 8.34 -1.42 -4.88
N SER A 270 9.58 -1.15 -4.43
CA SER A 270 9.88 -0.70 -3.08
C SER A 270 10.95 0.39 -3.10
N GLY A 271 10.94 1.26 -2.10
CA GLY A 271 12.02 2.21 -1.85
C GLY A 271 12.45 2.31 -0.40
N LYS A 272 12.02 1.39 0.47
CA LYS A 272 12.43 1.33 1.88
C LYS A 272 13.25 0.10 2.19
N ASN A 273 14.30 0.29 2.99
CA ASN A 273 15.18 -0.78 3.42
C ASN A 273 14.43 -1.81 4.29
N SER A 274 13.54 -1.38 5.17
CA SER A 274 12.70 -2.24 6.01
C SER A 274 11.87 -3.22 5.19
N THR A 275 11.31 -2.79 4.06
CA THR A 275 10.60 -3.66 3.12
C THR A 275 11.52 -4.68 2.49
N PHE A 276 12.66 -4.23 1.98
CA PHE A 276 13.66 -5.11 1.41
C PHE A 276 14.12 -6.17 2.43
N ASN A 277 14.48 -5.75 3.65
CA ASN A 277 14.91 -6.63 4.72
C ASN A 277 13.82 -7.62 5.16
N LYS A 278 12.56 -7.17 5.22
CA LYS A 278 11.43 -8.05 5.54
C LYS A 278 11.24 -9.12 4.46
N MET A 279 11.33 -8.76 3.18
CA MET A 279 11.27 -9.72 2.08
C MET A 279 12.47 -10.67 2.10
N HIS A 280 13.68 -10.13 2.28
CA HIS A 280 14.93 -10.90 2.36
C HIS A 280 14.96 -11.90 3.53
N SER A 281 14.34 -11.54 4.66
CA SER A 281 14.30 -12.39 5.86
C SER A 281 13.47 -13.67 5.65
N ASN A 282 12.63 -13.73 4.61
CA ASN A 282 11.87 -14.92 4.28
C ASN A 282 12.76 -15.94 3.51
N LYS A 283 13.58 -16.67 4.26
CA LYS A 283 14.63 -17.58 3.73
C LYS A 283 14.12 -18.64 2.75
N HIS A 284 12.84 -19.01 2.81
CA HIS A 284 12.23 -20.00 1.91
C HIS A 284 11.77 -19.40 0.58
N ILE A 285 11.54 -18.09 0.53
CA ILE A 285 11.01 -17.38 -0.64
C ILE A 285 12.12 -16.59 -1.35
N TRP A 286 12.99 -15.94 -0.57
CA TRP A 286 14.05 -15.07 -1.07
C TRP A 286 14.94 -15.67 -2.17
N PRO A 287 15.31 -16.97 -2.16
CA PRO A 287 16.10 -17.56 -3.24
C PRO A 287 15.46 -17.39 -4.63
N HIS A 288 14.14 -17.24 -4.71
CA HIS A 288 13.41 -16.99 -5.96
C HIS A 288 13.46 -15.51 -6.41
N ALA A 289 13.97 -14.59 -5.57
CA ALA A 289 14.20 -13.18 -5.90
C ALA A 289 15.67 -12.81 -6.08
N LYS A 290 16.58 -13.55 -5.41
CA LYS A 290 17.97 -13.17 -5.14
C LYS A 290 18.80 -12.74 -6.37
N LYS A 291 18.40 -13.12 -7.60
CA LYS A 291 19.14 -12.79 -8.84
C LYS A 291 18.68 -11.50 -9.54
N LEU A 292 17.56 -10.88 -9.13
CA LEU A 292 16.79 -9.96 -10.00
C LEU A 292 16.26 -8.72 -9.27
N VAL A 293 17.07 -8.16 -8.37
CA VAL A 293 16.82 -6.81 -7.86
C VAL A 293 17.28 -5.84 -8.94
N MET A 294 16.34 -5.14 -9.57
CA MET A 294 16.64 -4.03 -10.46
C MET A 294 16.66 -2.75 -9.63
N GLU A 295 17.81 -2.09 -9.53
CA GLU A 295 17.91 -0.81 -8.83
C GLU A 295 17.77 0.37 -9.79
N ILE A 296 16.76 1.20 -9.58
CA ILE A 296 16.63 2.48 -10.28
C ILE A 296 17.45 3.50 -9.48
N GLY A 297 18.43 4.10 -10.14
CA GLY A 297 19.26 5.17 -9.58
C GLY A 297 18.71 6.58 -9.80
N GLU A 298 19.38 7.55 -9.20
CA GLU A 298 19.21 8.97 -9.50
C GLU A 298 19.47 9.30 -10.98
N LEU A 299 19.07 10.50 -11.40
CA LEU A 299 19.46 11.03 -12.70
C LEU A 299 20.95 11.34 -12.73
N SER A 300 21.58 11.06 -13.87
CA SER A 300 22.91 11.57 -14.18
C SER A 300 22.93 13.10 -14.19
N LYS A 301 24.14 13.69 -14.16
CA LYS A 301 24.31 15.14 -14.31
C LYS A 301 23.65 15.64 -15.61
N GLU A 302 23.86 14.93 -16.71
CA GLU A 302 23.32 15.27 -18.03
C GLU A 302 21.79 15.23 -18.06
N GLU A 303 21.18 14.15 -17.54
CA GLU A 303 19.72 14.02 -17.41
C GLU A 303 19.14 15.13 -16.52
N SER A 304 19.81 15.43 -15.40
CA SER A 304 19.38 16.46 -14.44
C SER A 304 19.45 17.87 -15.05
N MET A 305 20.54 18.18 -15.74
CA MET A 305 20.71 19.46 -16.43
C MET A 305 19.71 19.60 -17.58
N ASN A 306 19.48 18.54 -18.36
CA ASN A 306 18.44 18.54 -19.39
C ASN A 306 17.05 18.81 -18.79
N TYR A 307 16.74 18.19 -17.64
CA TYR A 307 15.51 18.48 -16.92
C TYR A 307 15.41 19.95 -16.50
N LEU A 308 16.39 20.48 -15.77
CA LEU A 308 16.33 21.86 -15.27
C LEU A 308 16.32 22.91 -16.40
N VAL A 309 17.13 22.72 -17.43
CA VAL A 309 17.30 23.70 -18.51
C VAL A 309 16.18 23.59 -19.55
N ASN A 310 15.91 22.39 -20.06
CA ASN A 310 15.01 22.22 -21.20
C ASN A 310 13.57 21.92 -20.78
N LYS A 311 13.35 21.13 -19.72
CA LYS A 311 12.00 20.80 -19.23
C LYS A 311 11.44 21.87 -18.29
N ARG A 312 12.30 22.47 -17.46
CA ARG A 312 11.91 23.49 -16.48
C ARG A 312 12.18 24.92 -16.92
N GLY A 313 12.95 25.12 -17.99
CA GLY A 313 13.21 26.44 -18.55
C GLY A 313 14.13 27.31 -17.69
N ILE A 314 14.93 26.71 -16.80
CA ILE A 314 15.89 27.44 -15.95
C ILE A 314 17.13 27.73 -16.78
N LYS A 315 17.00 28.75 -17.64
CA LYS A 315 18.08 29.29 -18.45
C LYS A 315 17.84 30.76 -18.70
N THR A 316 18.91 31.53 -18.73
CA THR A 316 18.90 32.95 -19.09
C THR A 316 19.75 33.16 -20.35
N MET A 317 19.67 34.35 -20.93
CA MET A 317 20.55 34.76 -22.01
C MET A 317 21.55 35.77 -21.45
N LYS A 318 22.84 35.47 -21.56
CA LYS A 318 23.93 36.37 -21.17
C LYS A 318 24.89 36.50 -22.34
N GLU A 319 25.13 37.74 -22.78
CA GLU A 319 26.04 38.04 -23.90
C GLU A 319 25.74 37.22 -25.18
N GLY A 320 24.45 37.00 -25.46
CA GLY A 320 23.99 36.23 -26.63
C GLY A 320 24.15 34.72 -26.51
N ARG A 321 24.56 34.18 -25.36
CA ARG A 321 24.67 32.75 -25.08
C ARG A 321 23.67 32.29 -24.02
N ILE A 322 23.29 31.02 -24.08
CA ILE A 322 22.49 30.38 -23.05
C ILE A 322 23.34 30.25 -21.79
N ASP A 323 22.87 30.84 -20.70
CA ASP A 323 23.47 30.74 -19.37
C ASP A 323 22.69 29.73 -18.53
N THR A 324 23.39 28.68 -18.10
CA THR A 324 22.87 27.58 -17.28
C THR A 324 23.38 27.62 -15.84
N THR A 325 24.06 28.71 -15.43
CA THR A 325 24.70 28.84 -14.12
C THR A 325 23.74 28.56 -12.95
N GLU A 326 22.52 29.09 -13.02
CA GLU A 326 21.52 28.87 -11.95
C GLU A 326 21.03 27.41 -11.92
N ALA A 327 20.83 26.79 -13.07
CA ALA A 327 20.49 25.37 -13.14
C ALA A 327 21.62 24.50 -12.56
N GLU A 328 22.88 24.83 -12.85
CA GLU A 328 24.03 24.14 -12.27
C GLU A 328 24.07 24.29 -10.76
N LYS A 329 23.88 25.50 -10.20
CA LYS A 329 23.81 25.71 -8.75
C LYS A 329 22.73 24.86 -8.09
N LEU A 330 21.55 24.78 -8.70
CA LEU A 330 20.44 23.97 -8.19
C LEU A 330 20.76 22.47 -8.24
N TYR A 331 21.32 21.96 -9.35
CA TYR A 331 21.78 20.58 -9.45
C TYR A 331 22.88 20.28 -8.42
N GLU A 332 23.83 21.19 -8.27
CA GLU A 332 24.93 21.08 -7.33
C GLU A 332 24.42 20.97 -5.89
N LEU A 333 23.35 21.69 -5.54
CA LEU A 333 22.69 21.61 -4.24
C LEU A 333 22.02 20.25 -4.00
N VAL A 334 21.18 19.76 -4.93
CA VAL A 334 20.28 18.61 -4.66
C VAL A 334 20.67 17.28 -5.30
N GLY A 335 21.56 17.27 -6.29
CA GLY A 335 21.91 16.07 -7.04
C GLY A 335 20.85 15.63 -8.04
N GLY A 336 20.77 14.32 -8.31
CA GLY A 336 19.96 13.75 -9.39
C GLY A 336 18.56 13.29 -8.99
N ASN A 337 18.12 13.54 -7.76
CA ASN A 337 16.78 13.17 -7.32
C ASN A 337 15.70 14.04 -8.00
N ILE A 338 14.89 13.44 -8.88
CA ILE A 338 13.93 14.20 -9.71
C ILE A 338 12.86 14.94 -8.89
N MET A 339 12.43 14.39 -7.74
CA MET A 339 11.50 15.06 -6.85
C MET A 339 12.13 16.30 -6.20
N ASP A 340 13.40 16.20 -5.77
CA ASP A 340 14.10 17.36 -5.23
C ASP A 340 14.44 18.40 -6.30
N LEU A 341 14.86 17.98 -7.50
CA LEU A 341 15.05 18.84 -8.66
C LEU A 341 13.77 19.59 -9.03
N SER A 342 12.62 18.90 -9.07
CA SER A 342 11.33 19.53 -9.29
C SER A 342 11.03 20.57 -8.23
N ASN A 343 11.25 20.22 -6.95
CA ASN A 343 10.94 21.10 -5.82
C ASN A 343 11.80 22.37 -5.81
N VAL A 344 13.11 22.28 -6.11
CA VAL A 344 13.97 23.46 -6.19
C VAL A 344 13.66 24.30 -7.42
N ALA A 345 13.34 23.66 -8.55
CA ALA A 345 12.92 24.36 -9.75
C ALA A 345 11.60 25.11 -9.54
N ASP A 346 10.60 24.51 -8.87
CA ASP A 346 9.33 25.18 -8.55
C ASP A 346 9.56 26.43 -7.68
N LYS A 347 10.43 26.33 -6.66
CA LYS A 347 10.75 27.47 -5.79
C LYS A 347 11.50 28.57 -6.52
N PHE A 348 12.49 28.20 -7.33
CA PHE A 348 13.28 29.15 -8.11
C PHE A 348 12.40 29.92 -9.11
N LEU A 349 11.53 29.21 -9.84
CA LEU A 349 10.58 29.84 -10.78
C LEU A 349 9.52 30.71 -10.08
N ASN A 350 9.29 30.50 -8.78
CA ASN A 350 8.47 31.37 -7.93
C ASN A 350 9.28 32.50 -7.26
N ASN A 351 10.43 32.88 -7.84
CA ASN A 351 11.30 33.98 -7.40
C ASN A 351 11.92 33.81 -6.00
N ALA A 352 12.01 32.58 -5.46
CA ALA A 352 12.78 32.35 -4.25
C ALA A 352 14.29 32.46 -4.54
N SER A 353 15.04 33.11 -3.66
CA SER A 353 16.49 33.19 -3.80
C SER A 353 17.14 31.82 -3.63
N PHE A 354 18.32 31.62 -4.23
CA PHE A 354 19.09 30.39 -4.05
C PHE A 354 19.39 30.11 -2.56
N GLU A 355 19.71 31.14 -1.79
CA GLU A 355 20.01 31.00 -0.36
C GLU A 355 18.78 30.55 0.44
N ASP A 356 17.59 31.10 0.16
CA ASP A 356 16.35 30.65 0.80
C ASP A 356 16.03 29.18 0.47
N ILE A 357 16.26 28.78 -0.79
CA ILE A 357 16.10 27.39 -1.22
C ILE A 357 17.10 26.48 -0.50
N LYS A 358 18.38 26.89 -0.43
CA LYS A 358 19.45 26.17 0.28
C LYS A 358 19.10 25.99 1.75
N GLN A 359 18.77 27.07 2.45
CA GLN A 359 18.40 27.03 3.87
C GLN A 359 17.18 26.13 4.13
N HIS A 360 16.16 26.22 3.27
CA HIS A 360 15.00 25.33 3.38
C HIS A 360 15.38 23.84 3.22
N LYS A 361 16.30 23.50 2.32
CA LYS A 361 16.78 22.12 2.15
C LYS A 361 17.62 21.67 3.34
N LEU A 362 18.54 22.49 3.84
CA LEU A 362 19.34 22.18 5.03
C LEU A 362 18.48 21.99 6.28
N ASN A 363 17.42 22.80 6.46
CA ASN A 363 16.46 22.60 7.55
C ASN A 363 15.72 21.26 7.48
N ARG A 364 15.43 20.75 6.27
CA ARG A 364 14.87 19.40 6.10
C ARG A 364 15.89 18.32 6.46
N VAL A 365 17.16 18.50 6.09
CA VAL A 365 18.24 17.59 6.48
C VAL A 365 18.42 17.57 7.99
N PHE A 366 18.46 18.73 8.65
CA PHE A 366 18.53 18.81 10.11
C PHE A 366 17.42 17.98 10.79
N ARG A 367 16.17 18.07 10.29
CA ARG A 367 15.06 17.24 10.78
C ARG A 367 15.27 15.75 10.55
N LYS A 368 15.84 15.34 9.41
CA LYS A 368 16.22 13.93 9.16
C LYS A 368 17.24 13.45 10.20
N PHE A 369 18.25 14.26 10.51
CA PHE A 369 19.25 13.95 11.56
C PHE A 369 18.61 13.85 12.95
N CYS A 370 17.68 14.74 13.30
CA CYS A 370 16.92 14.64 14.54
C CYS A 370 16.14 13.32 14.63
N ASN A 371 15.43 12.96 13.55
CA ASN A 371 14.63 11.73 13.48
C ASN A 371 15.52 10.48 13.55
N ALA A 372 16.69 10.54 12.92
CA ALA A 372 17.71 9.49 12.96
C ALA A 372 18.47 9.44 14.29
N LYS A 373 18.21 10.36 15.23
CA LYS A 373 18.93 10.47 16.51
C LYS A 373 20.45 10.60 16.35
N LEU A 374 20.88 11.33 15.32
CA LEU A 374 22.30 11.50 14.95
C LEU A 374 22.93 12.79 15.46
N ASN A 375 22.16 13.77 15.94
CA ASN A 375 22.73 15.01 16.46
C ASN A 375 23.51 14.77 17.76
N LYS A 376 24.38 15.73 18.10
CA LYS A 376 25.17 15.69 19.34
C LYS A 376 24.26 15.38 20.54
N ASN A 377 24.75 14.49 21.41
CA ASN A 377 24.05 13.97 22.61
C ASN A 377 22.85 13.06 22.33
N GLN A 378 22.57 12.69 21.08
CA GLN A 378 21.57 11.67 20.75
C GLN A 378 22.18 10.26 20.66
N VAL A 379 21.33 9.25 20.79
CA VAL A 379 21.72 7.84 21.00
C VAL A 379 22.65 7.30 19.90
N TYR A 380 22.41 7.66 18.64
CA TYR A 380 23.18 7.16 17.50
C TYR A 380 24.25 8.12 17.01
N HIS A 381 24.53 9.21 17.72
CA HIS A 381 25.51 10.22 17.30
C HIS A 381 26.89 9.63 17.01
N LYS A 382 27.44 8.84 17.94
CA LYS A 382 28.78 8.24 17.80
C LYS A 382 28.83 7.25 16.62
N ALA A 383 27.84 6.36 16.54
CA ALA A 383 27.74 5.38 15.45
C ALA A 383 27.61 6.08 14.09
N GLY A 384 26.71 7.06 13.99
CA GLY A 384 26.51 7.82 12.77
C GLY A 384 27.71 8.68 12.38
N LYS A 385 28.45 9.27 13.34
CA LYS A 385 29.71 9.96 13.06
C LYS A 385 30.71 9.01 12.40
N ASN A 386 30.90 7.81 12.95
CA ASN A 386 31.79 6.81 12.34
C ASN A 386 31.35 6.40 10.92
N VAL A 387 30.04 6.27 10.69
CA VAL A 387 29.49 6.00 9.35
C VAL A 387 29.78 7.16 8.39
N ILE A 388 29.55 8.40 8.82
CA ILE A 388 29.79 9.62 8.03
C ILE A 388 31.26 9.73 7.66
N GLU A 389 32.17 9.56 8.63
CA GLU A 389 33.61 9.54 8.39
C GLU A 389 33.97 8.46 7.37
N ALA A 390 33.51 7.22 7.58
CA ALA A 390 33.78 6.11 6.67
C ALA A 390 33.28 6.38 5.24
N LEU A 391 32.13 7.02 5.07
CA LEU A 391 31.62 7.44 3.77
C LEU A 391 32.49 8.53 3.13
N LEU A 392 32.90 9.54 3.90
CA LEU A 392 33.74 10.62 3.38
C LEU A 392 35.13 10.12 2.95
N TYR A 393 35.70 9.13 3.64
CA TYR A 393 36.99 8.53 3.27
C TYR A 393 36.90 7.49 2.13
N ASN A 394 35.81 6.71 2.04
CA ASN A 394 35.68 5.61 1.08
C ASN A 394 34.89 5.97 -0.18
N ASN A 395 35.24 7.07 -0.86
CA ASN A 395 34.58 7.49 -2.10
C ASN A 395 33.04 7.53 -2.02
N LYS A 396 32.49 7.87 -0.84
CA LYS A 396 31.04 7.99 -0.58
C LYS A 396 30.25 6.69 -0.63
N MET A 397 30.93 5.54 -0.57
CA MET A 397 30.32 4.22 -0.53
C MET A 397 30.89 3.40 0.62
N LEU A 398 30.01 2.68 1.31
CA LEU A 398 30.38 1.81 2.43
C LEU A 398 29.73 0.45 2.25
N ASP A 399 30.45 -0.64 2.45
CA ASP A 399 29.87 -1.98 2.46
C ASP A 399 28.76 -2.11 3.53
N TYR A 400 27.62 -2.74 3.19
CA TYR A 400 26.46 -2.83 4.09
C TYR A 400 26.77 -3.59 5.39
N LEU A 401 27.59 -4.63 5.34
CA LEU A 401 27.98 -5.36 6.55
C LEU A 401 28.89 -4.52 7.45
N THR A 402 29.75 -3.71 6.84
CA THR A 402 30.59 -2.74 7.55
C THR A 402 29.76 -1.64 8.19
N TYR A 403 28.77 -1.10 7.48
CA TYR A 403 27.79 -0.16 8.04
C TYR A 403 27.14 -0.71 9.31
N ARG A 404 26.66 -1.95 9.29
CA ARG A 404 25.98 -2.55 10.45
C ARG A 404 26.88 -2.73 11.66
N LYS A 405 28.19 -2.91 11.47
CA LYS A 405 29.15 -3.07 12.56
C LYS A 405 29.35 -1.79 13.38
N PHE A 406 28.93 -0.63 12.87
CA PHE A 406 28.98 0.62 13.64
C PHE A 406 27.90 0.72 14.72
N PHE A 407 26.89 -0.14 14.68
CA PHE A 407 25.77 -0.18 15.61
C PHE A 407 25.86 -1.40 16.52
N ASN A 408 25.19 -1.36 17.67
CA ASN A 408 25.27 -2.46 18.63
C ASN A 408 24.51 -3.70 18.15
N ASN A 409 23.45 -3.48 17.35
CA ASN A 409 22.63 -4.55 16.82
C ASN A 409 22.02 -4.17 15.46
N PRO A 410 21.54 -5.18 14.71
CA PRO A 410 20.79 -5.04 13.46
C PRO A 410 19.70 -3.96 13.44
N ASP A 411 18.88 -3.90 14.49
CA ASP A 411 17.65 -3.12 14.50
C ASP A 411 17.96 -1.62 14.63
N GLU A 412 19.01 -1.26 15.39
CA GLU A 412 19.52 0.11 15.45
C GLU A 412 20.02 0.60 14.09
N ALA A 413 20.76 -0.24 13.37
CA ALA A 413 21.29 0.10 12.03
C ALA A 413 20.14 0.32 11.02
N ASP A 414 19.11 -0.52 11.09
CA ASP A 414 17.92 -0.41 10.25
C ASP A 414 17.06 0.81 10.64
N GLU A 415 16.92 1.14 11.93
CA GLU A 415 16.24 2.37 12.39
C GLU A 415 16.85 3.63 11.77
N VAL A 416 18.19 3.71 11.74
CA VAL A 416 18.89 4.86 11.15
C VAL A 416 18.74 4.91 9.61
N LEU A 417 18.71 3.76 8.93
CA LEU A 417 18.42 3.71 7.49
C LEU A 417 17.00 4.20 7.18
N GLU A 418 16.02 3.84 8.00
CA GLU A 418 14.62 4.27 7.82
C GLU A 418 14.42 5.77 7.98
N ALA A 419 15.34 6.46 8.68
CA ALA A 419 15.32 7.91 8.80
C ALA A 419 15.76 8.66 7.52
N ASN A 420 16.20 7.94 6.47
CA ASN A 420 16.58 8.46 5.15
C ASN A 420 17.73 9.49 5.21
N VAL A 421 18.67 9.30 6.14
CA VAL A 421 19.96 10.02 6.13
C VAL A 421 20.95 9.28 5.23
N PHE A 422 20.96 7.96 5.32
CA PHE A 422 21.71 7.07 4.46
C PHE A 422 20.76 6.29 3.55
N ALA A 423 21.28 5.80 2.42
CA ALA A 423 20.57 4.94 1.49
C ALA A 423 21.29 3.59 1.39
N HIS A 424 20.53 2.50 1.39
CA HIS A 424 21.02 1.17 1.08
C HIS A 424 20.79 0.89 -0.41
N HIS A 425 21.78 0.30 -1.06
CA HIS A 425 21.80 -0.10 -2.46
C HIS A 425 21.89 -1.63 -2.53
N PRO A 426 20.76 -2.36 -2.54
CA PRO A 426 20.77 -3.79 -2.36
C PRO A 426 21.44 -4.56 -3.50
N GLU A 427 21.44 -4.01 -4.72
CA GLU A 427 22.12 -4.63 -5.87
C GLU A 427 23.64 -4.63 -5.67
N LYS A 428 24.18 -3.55 -5.09
CA LYS A 428 25.62 -3.38 -4.85
C LYS A 428 26.07 -3.82 -3.46
N HIS A 429 25.11 -4.11 -2.56
CA HIS A 429 25.36 -4.34 -1.13
C HIS A 429 26.13 -3.19 -0.46
N THR A 430 25.84 -1.95 -0.84
CA THR A 430 26.51 -0.74 -0.31
C THR A 430 25.53 0.22 0.35
N VAL A 431 26.06 1.12 1.18
CA VAL A 431 25.37 2.25 1.80
C VAL A 431 26.04 3.54 1.33
N THR A 432 25.25 4.57 1.04
CA THR A 432 25.72 5.93 0.73
C THR A 432 24.96 6.97 1.56
N PHE A 433 25.30 8.26 1.40
CA PHE A 433 24.35 9.32 1.74
C PHE A 433 23.10 9.20 0.88
N GLU A 434 21.92 9.47 1.45
CA GLU A 434 20.66 9.38 0.71
C GLU A 434 20.52 10.46 -0.37
N SER A 435 21.15 11.61 -0.18
CA SER A 435 21.13 12.71 -1.15
C SER A 435 22.35 13.61 -1.03
N ARG A 436 22.62 14.35 -2.10
CA ARG A 436 23.74 15.30 -2.16
C ARG A 436 23.63 16.44 -1.14
N VAL A 437 22.40 16.84 -0.79
CA VAL A 437 22.16 17.87 0.25
C VAL A 437 22.68 17.39 1.61
N ILE A 438 22.52 16.10 1.92
CA ILE A 438 23.00 15.51 3.17
C ILE A 438 24.53 15.51 3.20
N GLU A 439 25.16 15.13 2.09
CA GLU A 439 26.62 15.17 1.96
C GLU A 439 27.16 16.59 2.24
N ARG A 440 26.57 17.61 1.61
CA ARG A 440 26.95 19.01 1.86
C ARG A 440 26.72 19.42 3.30
N TYR A 441 25.58 19.05 3.89
CA TYR A 441 25.25 19.38 5.26
C TYR A 441 26.30 18.83 6.23
N VAL A 442 26.78 17.59 6.07
CA VAL A 442 27.82 17.04 6.97
C VAL A 442 29.18 17.70 6.74
N GLN A 443 29.55 18.03 5.50
CA GLN A 443 30.80 18.73 5.19
C GLN A 443 30.84 20.17 5.74
N GLU A 444 29.69 20.86 5.77
CA GLU A 444 29.57 22.22 6.31
C GLU A 444 29.47 22.23 7.86
N ASN A 445 29.26 21.07 8.51
CA ASN A 445 29.02 20.98 9.95
C ASN A 445 30.12 20.19 10.68
N ALA A 446 31.05 20.91 11.30
CA ALA A 446 32.20 20.34 12.02
C ALA A 446 31.86 19.37 13.18
N GLN A 447 30.60 19.29 13.63
CA GLN A 447 30.18 18.29 14.63
C GLN A 447 30.13 16.85 14.09
N TYR A 448 30.20 16.69 12.76
CA TYR A 448 30.15 15.39 12.06
C TYR A 448 31.48 15.02 11.38
N ILE A 449 32.46 15.89 11.48
CA ILE A 449 33.87 15.69 11.13
C ILE A 449 34.62 15.53 12.45
#